data_AF-A0A242BBC4-F1
#
_entry.id   AF-A0A242BBC4-F1
#
_cell.length_a   1.000
_cell.length_b   1.000
_cell.length_c   1.000
_cell.angle_alpha   90.00
_cell.angle_beta   90.00
_cell.angle_gamma   90.00
#
_symmetry.space_group_name_H-M   'P 1'
#
loop_
_entity.id
_entity.type
_entity.pdbx_description
1 polymer ?
#
loop_
_entity_poly.entity_id
_entity_poly.type
_entity_poly.pdbx_seq_one_letter_code
_entity_poly.pdbx_strand_id
1 'polypeptide(L)'
;MLPLKSKTCTIISIILLSICFISASFYFHPSIENNLQFLVSIIFCCWSTGGLSLVFSTKINSKRLKKLVILLDLIGIYSWVIYAM
;
A
#
# COMPACT_ATOMS: atom_id res chain seq x y z
N MET A 1 -22.77 -8.96 2.05
CA MET A 1 -21.82 -8.24 1.17
C MET A 1 -22.49 -6.97 0.66
N LEU A 2 -22.14 -5.80 1.20
CA LEU A 2 -22.62 -4.52 0.64
C LEU A 2 -22.06 -4.38 -0.78
N PRO A 3 -22.90 -4.16 -1.81
CA PRO A 3 -22.43 -3.98 -3.17
C PRO A 3 -21.81 -2.58 -3.27
N LEU A 4 -20.56 -2.43 -2.85
CA LEU A 4 -19.81 -1.22 -3.16
C LEU A 4 -19.74 -1.12 -4.69
N LYS A 5 -20.27 -0.02 -5.24
CA LYS A 5 -20.15 0.31 -6.65
C LYS A 5 -18.67 0.22 -7.03
N SER A 6 -18.36 -0.50 -8.12
CA SER A 6 -16.99 -0.76 -8.57
C SER A 6 -16.12 0.51 -8.61
N LYS A 7 -16.69 1.66 -8.99
CA LYS A 7 -16.02 2.97 -8.95
C LYS A 7 -15.53 3.39 -7.56
N THR A 8 -16.33 3.16 -6.51
CA THR A 8 -15.98 3.50 -5.13
C THR A 8 -14.85 2.62 -4.61
N CYS A 9 -14.84 1.33 -4.96
CA CYS A 9 -13.71 0.42 -4.62
C CYS A 9 -12.41 0.86 -5.29
N THR A 10 -12.47 1.30 -6.55
CA THR A 10 -11.29 1.83 -7.24
C THR A 10 -10.73 3.06 -6.54
N ILE A 11 -11.60 4.00 -6.13
CA ILE A 11 -11.20 5.21 -5.41
C ILE A 11 -10.55 4.84 -4.06
N ILE A 12 -11.19 3.96 -3.28
CA ILE A 12 -10.67 3.51 -1.99
C ILE A 12 -9.30 2.84 -2.15
N SER A 13 -9.15 1.97 -3.15
CA SER A 13 -7.87 1.29 -3.44
C SER A 13 -6.78 2.29 -3.82
N ILE A 14 -7.08 3.30 -4.64
CA ILE A 14 -6.10 4.35 -4.99
C ILE A 14 -5.72 5.18 -3.75
N ILE A 15 -6.68 5.52 -2.88
CA ILE A 15 -6.38 6.26 -1.63
C ILE A 15 -5.48 5.43 -0.71
N LEU A 16 -5.80 4.15 -0.52
CA LEU A 16 -4.99 3.22 0.27
C LEU A 16 -3.58 3.05 -0.31
N LEU A 17 -3.47 2.94 -1.62
CA LEU A 17 -2.19 2.87 -2.33
C LEU A 17 -1.35 4.14 -2.08
N SER A 18 -1.96 5.32 -2.17
CA SER A 18 -1.28 6.58 -1.87
C SER A 18 -0.77 6.63 -0.43
N ILE A 19 -1.56 6.16 0.55
CA ILE A 19 -1.13 6.07 1.95
C ILE A 19 0.04 5.07 2.10
N CYS A 20 0.01 3.95 1.37
CA CYS A 20 1.09 2.96 1.37
C CYS A 20 2.41 3.55 0.83
N PHE A 21 2.36 4.41 -0.21
CA PHE A 21 3.54 5.07 -0.75
C PHE A 21 4.05 6.21 0.15
N ILE A 22 3.17 6.98 0.76
CA ILE A 22 3.55 8.01 1.74
C ILE A 22 4.26 7.35 2.93
N SER A 23 3.70 6.26 3.46
CA SER A 23 4.34 5.48 4.52
C SER A 23 5.69 4.89 4.07
N ALA A 24 5.78 4.35 2.86
CA ALA A 24 7.05 3.84 2.33
C ALA A 24 8.12 4.93 2.14
N SER A 25 7.72 6.17 1.86
CA SER A 25 8.65 7.30 1.71
C SER A 25 9.37 7.61 3.03
N PHE A 26 8.74 7.30 4.17
CA PHE A 26 9.38 7.48 5.47
C PHE A 26 10.58 6.53 5.67
N TYR A 27 10.67 5.37 5.00
CA TYR A 27 11.84 4.48 5.12
C TYR A 27 13.16 5.19 4.81
N PHE A 28 13.15 6.16 3.90
CA PHE A 28 14.34 6.92 3.51
C PHE A 28 14.63 8.13 4.42
N HIS A 29 13.81 8.34 5.46
CA HIS A 29 13.99 9.48 6.35
C HIS A 29 15.08 9.17 7.40
N PRO A 30 16.12 10.01 7.55
CA PRO A 30 17.27 9.73 8.40
C PRO A 30 16.94 9.58 9.88
N SER A 31 15.80 10.12 10.34
CA SER A 31 15.34 10.01 11.72
C SER A 31 14.87 8.60 12.13
N ILE A 32 14.72 7.67 11.18
CA ILE A 32 14.17 6.32 11.44
C ILE A 32 15.27 5.30 11.75
N GLU A 33 16.50 5.56 11.31
CA GLU A 33 17.64 4.65 11.41
C GLU A 33 17.89 4.17 12.86
N ASN A 34 17.56 4.99 13.85
CA ASN A 34 17.73 4.68 15.28
C ASN A 34 16.44 4.31 16.02
N ASN A 35 15.28 4.25 15.35
CA ASN A 35 14.00 4.02 16.02
C ASN A 35 13.24 2.80 15.47
N LEU A 36 13.66 1.63 15.96
CA LEU A 36 13.17 0.32 15.55
C LEU A 36 11.63 0.16 15.72
N GLN A 37 11.05 0.74 16.78
CA GLN A 37 9.60 0.73 16.99
C GLN A 37 8.85 1.52 15.91
N PHE A 38 9.42 2.65 15.48
CA PHE A 38 8.85 3.48 14.43
C PHE A 38 8.95 2.78 13.08
N LEU A 39 10.06 2.10 12.80
CA LEU A 39 10.24 1.27 11.60
C LEU A 39 9.19 0.15 11.52
N VAL A 40 9.00 -0.62 12.60
CA VAL A 40 8.00 -1.70 12.65
C VAL A 40 6.58 -1.14 12.44
N SER A 41 6.29 0.03 13.00
CA SER A 41 4.99 0.70 12.82
C SER A 41 4.73 1.07 11.36
N ILE A 42 5.75 1.57 10.65
CA ILE A 42 5.64 1.90 9.22
C ILE A 42 5.45 0.63 8.38
N ILE A 43 6.22 -0.44 8.65
CA ILE A 43 6.07 -1.73 7.97
C ILE A 43 4.64 -2.26 8.14
N PHE A 44 4.12 -2.21 9.36
CA PHE A 44 2.75 -2.62 9.65
C PHE A 44 1.71 -1.76 8.93
N CYS A 45 1.91 -0.43 8.87
CA CYS A 45 1.07 0.49 8.11
C CYS A 45 1.10 0.20 6.60
N CYS A 46 2.27 0.00 5.99
CA CYS A 46 2.39 -0.38 4.58
C CYS A 46 1.69 -1.70 4.29
N TRP A 47 1.91 -2.73 5.13
CA TRP A 47 1.29 -4.04 4.95
C TRP A 47 -0.23 -4.01 5.08
N SER A 48 -0.75 -3.30 6.08
CA SER A 48 -2.20 -3.20 6.30
C SER A 48 -2.89 -2.39 5.20
N THR A 49 -2.34 -1.24 4.82
CA THR A 49 -2.92 -0.37 3.79
C THR A 49 -2.79 -0.97 2.39
N GLY A 50 -1.63 -1.49 2.02
CA GLY A 50 -1.42 -2.21 0.76
C GLY A 50 -2.23 -3.50 0.69
N GLY A 51 -2.32 -4.26 1.79
CA GLY A 51 -3.15 -5.46 1.87
C GLY A 51 -4.64 -5.17 1.68
N LEU A 52 -5.16 -4.13 2.33
CA LEU A 52 -6.53 -3.65 2.12
C LEU A 52 -6.75 -3.17 0.68
N SER A 53 -5.79 -2.42 0.11
CA SER A 53 -5.84 -1.98 -1.29
C SER A 53 -5.93 -3.17 -2.24
N LEU A 54 -5.14 -4.22 -2.03
CA LEU A 54 -5.20 -5.45 -2.81
C LEU A 54 -6.57 -6.11 -2.75
N VAL A 55 -7.20 -6.20 -1.57
CA VAL A 55 -8.57 -6.72 -1.42
C VAL A 55 -9.57 -5.91 -2.23
N PHE A 56 -9.49 -4.57 -2.19
CA PHE A 56 -10.38 -3.72 -2.98
C PHE A 56 -10.06 -3.75 -4.48
N SER A 57 -8.79 -3.95 -4.85
CA SER A 57 -8.35 -4.05 -6.24
C SER A 57 -8.99 -5.23 -6.97
N THR A 58 -9.35 -6.30 -6.24
CA THR A 58 -10.04 -7.46 -6.82
C THR A 58 -11.38 -7.10 -7.45
N LYS A 59 -12.04 -6.03 -6.95
CA LYS A 59 -13.36 -5.52 -7.37
C LYS A 59 -13.29 -4.45 -8.47
N ILE A 60 -12.08 -4.10 -8.93
CA ILE A 60 -11.88 -3.17 -10.05
C ILE A 60 -12.24 -3.87 -11.36
N ASN A 61 -13.20 -3.31 -12.11
CA ASN A 61 -13.63 -3.86 -13.40
C ASN A 61 -12.58 -3.74 -14.51
N SER A 62 -11.75 -2.69 -14.49
CA SER A 62 -10.72 -2.50 -15.51
C SER A 62 -9.52 -3.42 -15.28
N LYS A 63 -9.30 -4.38 -16.20
CA LYS A 63 -8.18 -5.36 -16.14
C LYS A 63 -6.80 -4.69 -16.10
N ARG A 64 -6.59 -3.63 -16.90
CA ARG A 64 -5.32 -2.89 -16.94
C ARG A 64 -5.07 -2.16 -15.62
N LEU A 65 -6.08 -1.44 -15.13
CA LEU A 65 -5.97 -0.66 -13.90
C LEU A 65 -5.75 -1.56 -12.68
N LYS A 66 -6.47 -2.69 -12.62
CA LYS A 66 -6.27 -3.72 -11.59
C LYS A 66 -4.83 -4.23 -11.56
N LYS A 67 -4.25 -4.56 -12.72
CA LYS A 67 -2.84 -5.00 -12.79
C LYS A 67 -1.88 -3.93 -12.28
N LEU A 68 -2.08 -2.67 -12.66
CA LEU A 68 -1.22 -1.56 -12.22
C LEU A 68 -1.29 -1.36 -10.71
N VAL A 69 -2.50 -1.34 -10.14
CA VAL A 69 -2.70 -1.17 -8.70
C VAL A 69 -2.05 -2.30 -7.91
N ILE A 70 -2.27 -3.56 -8.32
CA ILE A 70 -1.65 -4.72 -7.66
C ILE A 70 -0.13 -4.64 -7.71
N LEU A 71 0.44 -4.26 -8.86
CA LEU A 71 1.89 -4.17 -9.03
C LEU A 71 2.48 -3.04 -8.17
N LEU A 72 1.81 -1.90 -8.09
CA LEU A 72 2.20 -0.78 -7.23
C LEU A 72 2.05 -1.12 -5.74
N ASP A 73 0.97 -1.80 -5.33
CA ASP A 73 0.79 -2.26 -3.95
C ASP A 73 1.91 -3.22 -3.54
N LEU A 74 2.28 -4.16 -4.41
CA LEU A 74 3.41 -5.06 -4.15
C LEU A 74 4.71 -4.28 -3.97
N ILE A 75 5.00 -3.29 -4.82
CA ILE A 75 6.19 -2.45 -4.66
C ILE A 75 6.15 -1.72 -3.31
N GLY A 76 5.03 -1.10 -2.93
CA GLY A 76 4.88 -0.41 -1.64
C GLY A 76 5.08 -1.34 -0.44
N ILE A 77 4.48 -2.53 -0.47
CA ILE A 77 4.56 -3.54 0.59
C ILE A 77 5.96 -4.13 0.71
N TYR A 78 6.70 -4.28 -0.39
CA TYR A 78 8.06 -4.85 -0.39
C TYR A 78 9.18 -3.81 -0.37
N SER A 79 8.87 -2.50 -0.41
CA SER A 79 9.86 -1.43 -0.38
C SER A 79 10.77 -1.47 0.86
N TRP A 80 10.27 -1.99 1.99
CA TRP A 80 11.09 -2.17 3.20
C TRP A 80 12.21 -3.21 3.02
N VAL A 81 12.07 -4.18 2.11
CA VAL A 81 13.12 -5.18 1.83
C VAL A 81 14.32 -4.51 1.17
N ILE A 82 14.08 -3.52 0.30
CA ILE A 82 15.14 -2.72 -0.32
C ILE A 82 15.84 -1.85 0.73
N TYR A 83 15.10 -1.36 1.73
CA TYR A 83 15.69 -0.61 2.84
C TYR A 83 16.51 -1.50 3.80
N ALA A 84 16.09 -2.75 4.01
CA ALA A 84 16.74 -3.69 4.92
C ALA A 84 17.97 -4.40 4.32
N MET A 85 18.27 -4.17 3.03
CA MET A 85 19.36 -4.80 2.28
C MET A 85 20.51 -3.81 2.07
#